data_AF-A0AAP0E3A2-F1
#
_entry.id   AF-A0AAP0E3A2-F1
#
_cell.length_a   1.000
_cell.length_b   1.000
_cell.length_c   1.000
_cell.angle_alpha   90.00
_cell.angle_beta   90.00
_cell.angle_gamma   90.00
#
_symmetry.space_group_name_H-M   'P 1'
#
loop_
_entity.id
_entity.type
_entity.pdbx_description
1 polymer ?
#
loop_
_entity_poly.entity_id
_entity_poly.type
_entity_poly.pdbx_seq_one_letter_code
_entity_poly.pdbx_strand_id
1 'polypeptide(L)'
;MAVAVAVAQMLGILNKKLSIFWNRKEYFEIPRASLRAMVEPSFAKRCVVNHNDYFRNGRIVISYAVNITDNSVFIADGNQITYDYLVVALGHNAYVPKTMTERLKQYEEGIS
;
A
#
# COMPACT_ATOMS: atom_id res chain seq x y z
N MET A 1 -5.00 9.49 -12.66
CA MET A 1 -5.91 8.65 -11.84
C MET A 1 -5.10 7.45 -11.38
N ALA A 2 -5.00 7.17 -10.08
CA ALA A 2 -4.23 6.02 -9.59
C ALA A 2 -5.11 5.23 -8.64
N VAL A 3 -5.48 4.01 -9.04
CA VAL A 3 -6.36 3.15 -8.26
C VAL A 3 -5.50 2.18 -7.45
N ALA A 4 -5.40 2.37 -6.13
CA ALA A 4 -5.02 1.33 -5.19
C ALA A 4 -6.28 0.51 -4.84
N VAL A 5 -6.37 -0.67 -5.44
CA VAL A 5 -7.35 -1.70 -5.09
C VAL A 5 -6.82 -2.45 -3.87
N ALA A 6 -7.55 -2.45 -2.77
CA ALA A 6 -7.23 -3.29 -1.63
C ALA A 6 -8.34 -4.32 -1.52
N VAL A 7 -8.13 -5.59 -1.90
CA VAL A 7 -9.11 -6.64 -1.59
C VAL A 7 -9.04 -6.85 -0.07
N ALA A 8 -9.98 -6.22 0.63
CA ALA A 8 -9.92 -6.03 2.07
C ALA A 8 -9.83 -7.38 2.80
N GLN A 9 -8.78 -7.49 3.61
CA GLN A 9 -8.65 -8.44 4.70
C GLN A 9 -9.58 -8.06 5.86
N MET A 10 -10.87 -7.85 5.56
CA MET A 10 -11.94 -7.65 6.54
C MET A 10 -12.91 -8.84 6.51
N LEU A 11 -12.39 -10.04 6.25
CA LEU A 11 -13.13 -11.30 6.31
C LEU A 11 -12.22 -12.38 6.89
N GLY A 12 -11.89 -12.25 8.17
CA GLY A 12 -11.37 -13.36 8.98
C GLY A 12 -12.38 -14.52 9.17
N ILE A 13 -13.34 -14.69 8.26
CA ILE A 13 -14.46 -15.64 8.37
C ILE A 13 -14.59 -16.54 7.14
N LEU A 14 -14.01 -16.20 5.98
CA LEU A 14 -14.11 -17.07 4.79
C LEU A 14 -12.82 -17.86 4.57
N ASN A 15 -12.82 -19.07 5.14
CA ASN A 15 -11.93 -20.19 4.83
C ASN A 15 -11.46 -20.18 3.35
N LYS A 16 -10.13 -20.17 3.15
CA LYS A 16 -9.44 -20.46 1.88
C LYS A 16 -9.73 -19.53 0.68
N LYS A 17 -9.84 -18.21 0.86
CA LYS A 17 -9.81 -17.26 -0.28
C LYS A 17 -8.47 -16.52 -0.37
N LEU A 18 -7.87 -16.53 -1.57
CA LEU A 18 -6.65 -15.80 -1.90
C LEU A 18 -6.93 -14.30 -1.82
N SER A 19 -6.41 -13.65 -0.78
CA SER A 19 -6.45 -12.20 -0.61
C SER A 19 -5.26 -11.57 -1.33
N ILE A 20 -5.54 -10.65 -2.25
CA ILE A 20 -4.51 -9.87 -2.93
C ILE A 20 -4.58 -8.43 -2.42
N PHE A 21 -3.56 -8.02 -1.68
CA PHE A 21 -3.41 -6.65 -1.24
C PHE A 21 -2.51 -5.90 -2.21
N TRP A 22 -2.96 -4.74 -2.66
CA TRP A 22 -2.21 -3.97 -3.62
C TRP A 22 -2.08 -2.52 -3.22
N ASN A 23 -0.84 -2.04 -3.31
CA ASN A 23 -0.49 -0.67 -2.99
C ASN A 23 0.59 -0.17 -3.96
N ARG A 24 0.73 1.15 -4.06
CA ARG A 24 1.80 1.80 -4.84
C ARG A 24 3.13 1.86 -4.09
N LYS A 25 3.09 1.61 -2.78
CA LYS A 25 4.24 1.62 -1.87
C LYS A 25 4.37 0.26 -1.20
N GLU A 26 5.59 -0.11 -0.81
CA GLU A 26 5.85 -1.36 -0.08
C GLU A 26 5.50 -1.29 1.41
N TYR A 27 5.12 -0.11 1.89
CA TYR A 27 4.90 0.18 3.29
C TYR A 27 3.61 0.95 3.53
N PHE A 28 3.11 0.81 4.75
CA PHE A 28 2.05 1.60 5.33
C PHE A 28 2.64 2.74 6.16
N GLU A 29 2.05 3.93 6.02
CA GLU A 29 2.37 5.09 6.86
C GLU A 29 1.24 5.37 7.83
N ILE A 30 1.58 5.68 9.07
CA ILE A 30 0.65 6.25 10.03
C ILE A 30 0.71 7.78 9.87
N PRO A 31 -0.24 8.43 9.16
CA PRO A 31 -0.06 9.81 8.71
C PRO A 31 0.12 10.82 9.85
N ARG A 32 -0.54 10.58 11.00
CA ARG A 32 -0.40 11.42 12.20
C ARG A 32 0.97 11.29 12.84
N ALA A 33 1.56 10.09 12.80
CA ALA A 33 2.89 9.82 13.33
C ALA A 33 3.97 10.36 12.38
N SER A 34 3.70 10.38 11.06
CA SER A 34 4.56 11.00 10.05
C SER A 34 4.82 12.48 10.32
N LEU A 35 3.86 13.22 10.89
CA LEU A 35 4.08 14.62 11.29
C LEU A 35 5.17 14.76 12.35
N ARG A 36 5.20 13.86 13.33
CA ARG A 36 6.25 13.81 14.35
C ARG A 36 7.59 13.39 13.76
N ALA A 37 7.59 12.43 12.83
CA ALA A 37 8.80 11.97 12.16
C ALA A 37 9.53 13.07 11.39
N MET A 38 8.83 14.13 10.94
CA MET A 38 9.45 15.28 10.27
C MET A 38 10.26 16.19 11.21
N VAL A 39 9.93 16.21 12.50
CA VAL A 39 10.65 17.01 13.52
C VAL A 39 11.59 16.17 14.37
N GLU A 40 11.30 14.88 14.49
CA GLU A 40 12.07 13.90 15.26
C GLU A 40 12.32 12.66 14.39
N PRO A 41 13.36 12.68 13.52
CA PRO A 41 13.60 11.59 12.57
C PRO A 41 13.84 10.22 13.22
N SER A 42 14.34 10.19 14.46
CA SER A 42 14.47 8.95 15.25
C SER A 42 13.13 8.23 15.48
N PHE A 43 12.01 8.95 15.41
CA PHE A 43 10.67 8.39 15.53
C PHE A 43 10.15 7.77 14.23
N ALA A 44 10.76 8.07 13.07
CA ALA A 44 10.29 7.68 11.74
C ALA A 44 10.08 6.17 11.56
N LYS A 45 10.98 5.34 12.14
CA LYS A 45 10.92 3.88 12.07
C LYS A 45 9.64 3.29 12.68
N ARG A 46 8.98 4.03 13.58
CA ARG A 46 7.72 3.61 14.22
C ARG A 46 6.49 4.02 13.42
N CYS A 47 6.64 4.93 12.45
CA CYS A 47 5.56 5.48 11.64
C CYS A 47 5.38 4.74 10.31
N VAL A 48 6.41 4.00 9.90
CA VAL A 48 6.49 3.29 8.62
C VAL A 48 6.56 1.80 8.90
N VAL A 49 5.58 1.04 8.42
CA VAL A 49 5.47 -0.41 8.63
C VAL A 49 5.45 -1.12 7.30
N ASN A 50 6.29 -2.13 7.08
CA ASN A 50 6.31 -2.86 5.82
C ASN A 50 5.04 -3.71 5.66
N HIS A 51 4.49 -3.79 4.45
CA HIS A 51 3.30 -4.61 4.21
C HIS A 51 3.53 -6.09 4.54
N ASN A 52 4.75 -6.59 4.34
CA ASN A 52 5.11 -7.98 4.64
C ASN A 52 5.06 -8.30 6.14
N ASP A 53 5.19 -7.30 7.03
CA ASP A 53 5.25 -7.54 8.48
C ASP A 53 3.88 -7.92 9.05
N TYR A 54 2.80 -7.38 8.45
CA TYR A 54 1.43 -7.57 8.94
C TYR A 54 0.54 -8.40 8.00
N PHE A 55 0.79 -8.35 6.69
CA PHE A 55 -0.02 -9.07 5.71
C PHE A 55 0.57 -10.47 5.46
N ARG A 56 0.26 -11.40 6.37
CA ARG A 56 0.82 -12.77 6.32
C ARG A 56 0.00 -13.75 5.47
N ASN A 57 -1.29 -13.47 5.30
CA ASN A 57 -2.22 -14.38 4.62
C ASN A 57 -2.66 -13.74 3.30
N GLY A 58 -1.98 -14.08 2.22
CA GLY A 58 -2.30 -13.62 0.87
C GLY A 58 -1.07 -13.26 0.05
N ARG A 59 -1.29 -12.56 -1.06
CA ARG A 59 -0.24 -12.02 -1.93
C ARG A 59 -0.26 -10.50 -1.89
N ILE A 60 0.91 -9.90 -1.69
CA ILE A 60 1.10 -8.45 -1.87
C ILE A 60 1.55 -8.23 -3.32
N VAL A 61 0.91 -7.28 -3.98
CA VAL A 61 1.38 -6.73 -5.26
C VAL A 61 1.77 -5.28 -4.99
N ILE A 62 2.86 -4.79 -5.60
CA ILE A 62 3.25 -3.38 -5.54
C ILE A 62 3.33 -2.86 -6.98
N SER A 63 2.25 -2.27 -7.48
CA SER A 63 2.13 -1.82 -8.88
C SER A 63 1.03 -0.76 -9.01
N TYR A 64 0.76 -0.27 -10.22
CA TYR A 64 -0.29 0.70 -10.49
C TYR A 64 -1.47 0.06 -11.23
N ALA A 65 -2.71 0.39 -10.83
CA ALA A 65 -3.86 0.07 -11.66
C ALA A 65 -3.88 0.98 -12.86
N VAL A 66 -3.94 0.36 -14.02
CA VAL A 66 -4.18 1.07 -15.27
C VAL A 66 -5.64 1.01 -15.65
N ASN A 67 -6.33 -0.10 -15.36
CA ASN A 67 -7.75 -0.25 -15.68
C ASN A 67 -8.46 -1.22 -14.73
N ILE A 68 -9.75 -1.01 -14.53
CA ILE A 68 -10.63 -1.90 -13.75
C ILE A 68 -11.87 -2.18 -14.60
N THR A 69 -12.16 -3.46 -14.77
CA THR A 69 -13.42 -3.96 -15.32
C THR A 69 -14.20 -4.65 -14.22
N ASP A 70 -15.44 -5.04 -14.50
CA ASP A 70 -16.36 -5.63 -13.51
C ASP A 70 -15.82 -6.88 -12.80
N ASN A 71 -14.85 -7.59 -13.41
CA ASN A 71 -14.31 -8.85 -12.87
C ASN A 71 -12.78 -8.89 -12.84
N SER A 72 -12.10 -7.84 -13.29
CA SER A 72 -10.63 -7.85 -13.33
C SER A 72 -9.99 -6.48 -13.22
N VAL A 73 -8.75 -6.48 -12.73
CA VAL A 73 -7.88 -5.31 -12.65
C VAL A 73 -6.68 -5.56 -13.55
N PHE A 74 -6.37 -4.57 -14.38
CA PHE A 74 -5.16 -4.53 -15.19
C PHE A 74 -4.12 -3.69 -14.48
N ILE A 75 -2.91 -4.24 -14.34
CA ILE A 75 -1.79 -3.56 -13.69
C ILE A 75 -0.79 -3.04 -14.73
N ALA A 76 -0.01 -2.03 -14.36
CA ALA A 76 0.96 -1.40 -15.24
C ALA A 76 2.02 -2.36 -15.79
N ASP A 77 2.30 -3.45 -15.09
CA ASP A 77 3.22 -4.51 -15.51
C ASP A 77 2.62 -5.43 -16.61
N GLY A 78 1.43 -5.11 -17.12
CA GLY A 78 0.74 -5.88 -18.17
C GLY A 78 -0.04 -7.09 -17.66
N ASN A 79 0.06 -7.41 -16.37
CA ASN A 79 -0.68 -8.54 -15.80
C ASN A 79 -2.16 -8.18 -15.53
N GLN A 80 -3.00 -9.22 -15.53
CA GLN A 80 -4.41 -9.13 -15.17
C GLN A 80 -4.65 -9.93 -13.89
N ILE A 81 -5.41 -9.35 -12.97
CA ILE A 81 -5.84 -9.99 -11.73
C ILE A 81 -7.36 -10.04 -11.73
N THR A 82 -7.92 -11.26 -11.77
CA THR A 82 -9.36 -11.47 -11.64
C THR A 82 -9.78 -11.51 -10.18
N TYR A 83 -11.02 -11.12 -9.91
CA TYR A 83 -11.55 -11.06 -8.54
C TYR A 83 -13.03 -11.43 -8.49
N ASP A 84 -13.47 -12.00 -7.37
CA ASP A 84 -14.89 -12.14 -7.03
C ASP A 84 -15.44 -10.89 -6.33
N TYR A 85 -14.56 -10.22 -5.57
CA TYR A 85 -14.90 -9.05 -4.78
C TYR A 85 -13.78 -8.02 -4.89
N LEU A 86 -14.16 -6.77 -5.14
CA LEU A 86 -13.26 -5.63 -5.21
C LEU A 86 -13.54 -4.69 -4.04
N VAL A 87 -12.49 -4.30 -3.32
CA VAL A 87 -12.57 -3.18 -2.40
C VAL A 87 -11.59 -2.10 -2.85
N VAL A 88 -12.09 -0.87 -2.94
CA VAL A 88 -11.36 0.29 -3.44
C VAL A 88 -11.16 1.24 -2.28
N ALA A 89 -9.91 1.37 -1.80
CA ALA A 89 -9.57 2.15 -0.60
C ALA A 89 -8.54 3.24 -0.95
N LEU A 90 -8.94 4.15 -1.85
CA LEU A 90 -8.05 5.18 -2.36
C LEU A 90 -7.85 6.30 -1.35
N GLY A 91 -6.58 6.60 -1.10
CA GLY A 91 -6.15 7.86 -0.50
C GLY A 91 -5.86 8.94 -1.55
N HIS A 92 -5.41 10.08 -1.06
CA HIS A 92 -5.00 11.22 -1.88
C HIS A 92 -3.77 10.90 -2.76
N ASN A 93 -3.70 11.50 -3.95
CA ASN A 93 -2.63 11.27 -4.92
C ASN A 93 -1.42 12.22 -4.71
N ALA A 94 -0.82 12.19 -3.52
CA ALA A 94 0.44 12.89 -3.28
C ALA A 94 1.63 12.04 -3.76
N TYR A 95 2.68 12.71 -4.23
CA TYR A 95 3.97 12.06 -4.42
C TYR A 95 4.55 11.66 -3.07
N VAL A 96 5.00 10.42 -2.98
CA VAL A 96 5.52 9.79 -1.77
C VAL A 96 6.52 8.72 -2.19
N PRO A 97 7.66 8.58 -1.50
CA PRO A 97 8.66 7.55 -1.80
C PRO A 97 8.04 6.15 -1.86
N LYS A 98 8.49 5.29 -2.78
CA LYS A 98 7.88 3.98 -2.99
C LYS A 98 8.42 2.93 -2.02
N THR A 99 9.68 3.08 -1.61
CA THR A 99 10.34 2.19 -0.65
C THR A 99 10.37 2.79 0.75
N MET A 100 10.38 1.91 1.75
CA MET A 100 10.53 2.27 3.16
C MET A 100 11.88 2.94 3.38
N THR A 101 12.94 2.46 2.74
CA THR A 101 14.29 3.05 2.83
C THR A 101 14.31 4.49 2.34
N GLU A 102 13.75 4.77 1.16
CA GLU A 102 13.66 6.14 0.64
C GLU A 102 12.80 7.03 1.55
N ARG A 103 11.73 6.49 2.14
CA ARG A 103 10.87 7.24 3.05
C ARG A 103 11.57 7.61 4.35
N LEU A 104 12.32 6.67 4.93
CA LEU A 104 13.12 6.92 6.14
C LEU A 104 14.21 7.96 5.86
N LYS A 105 14.91 7.83 4.73
CA LYS A 105 15.90 8.81 4.28
C LYS A 105 15.30 10.21 4.14
N GLN A 106 14.08 10.33 3.58
CA GLN A 106 13.38 11.61 3.48
C GLN A 106 13.11 12.26 4.85
N TYR A 107 12.85 11.48 5.89
CA TYR A 107 12.70 12.03 7.24
C TYR A 107 14.04 12.50 7.84
N GLU A 108 15.14 11.83 7.49
CA GLU A 108 16.49 12.19 7.96
C GLU A 108 17.02 13.46 7.27
N GLU A 109 16.76 13.64 5.98
CA GLU A 109 17.22 14.80 5.19
C GLU A 109 16.41 16.07 5.48
N GLY A 110 15.26 15.95 6.14
CA GLY A 110 14.30 17.04 6.30
C GLY A 110 13.57 17.34 4.98
N ILE A 111 12.46 18.08 5.05
CA ILE A 111 11.74 18.50 3.85
C ILE A 111 12.52 19.66 3.22
N SER A 112 13.15 19.43 2.06
CA SER A 112 13.66 20.51 1.20
C SER A 112 12.52 21.23 0.49
#